data_AF-A0A486QFT7-F1
#
_entry.id   AF-A0A486QFT7-F1
#
_cell.length_a   1.000
_cell.length_b   1.000
_cell.length_c   1.000
_cell.angle_alpha   90.00
_cell.angle_beta   90.00
_cell.angle_gamma   90.00
#
_symmetry.space_group_name_H-M   'P 1'
#
loop_
_entity.id
_entity.type
_entity.pdbx_description
1 polymer ?
#
loop_
_entity_poly.entity_id
_entity_poly.type
_entity_poly.pdbx_seq_one_letter_code
_entity_poly.pdbx_strand_id
1 'polypeptide(L)'
;MSLDGFSRDKVEWFRSWVLKKNFLEVVDLHFQLSEAIKKHYRLRADQKHLSIAISACEYMICISDIAMDALIAKALYQIYEYEQVVGDYPYPKTFYRPSHHGYYQLGVLLRKCKNIKREEQLNRKMREEGWGGGEIELSQLTGSKFMGFKIG
;
A
#
# COMPACT_ATOMS: atom_id res chain seq x y z
N MET A 1 16.55 11.55 -16.10
CA MET A 1 16.20 11.02 -14.77
C MET A 1 16.00 9.52 -14.91
N SER A 2 16.84 8.70 -14.30
CA SER A 2 16.62 7.25 -14.26
C SER A 2 15.46 6.97 -13.29
N LEU A 3 14.49 6.20 -13.77
CA LEU A 3 13.37 5.68 -12.98
C LEU A 3 13.52 4.16 -12.95
N ASP A 4 14.71 3.64 -12.65
CA ASP A 4 14.95 2.19 -12.65
C ASP A 4 14.55 1.51 -11.34
N GLY A 5 14.03 2.30 -10.38
CA GLY A 5 13.59 1.83 -9.07
C GLY A 5 14.72 1.74 -8.06
N PHE A 6 14.42 1.15 -6.90
CA PHE A 6 15.42 0.87 -5.89
C PHE A 6 16.25 -0.37 -6.21
N SER A 7 17.49 -0.40 -5.73
CA SER A 7 18.31 -1.61 -5.73
C SER A 7 17.66 -2.72 -4.92
N ARG A 8 17.95 -3.97 -5.26
CA ARG A 8 17.44 -5.16 -4.56
C ARG A 8 17.71 -5.10 -3.06
N ASP A 9 18.95 -4.76 -2.67
CA ASP A 9 19.35 -4.71 -1.26
C ASP A 9 18.55 -3.65 -0.47
N LYS A 10 18.26 -2.51 -1.11
CA LYS A 10 17.46 -1.45 -0.50
C LYS A 10 16.00 -1.87 -0.31
N VAL A 11 15.44 -2.56 -1.30
CA VAL A 11 14.09 -3.15 -1.22
C VAL A 11 14.03 -4.19 -0.10
N GLU A 12 14.99 -5.11 -0.06
CA GLU A 12 15.03 -6.20 0.91
C GLU A 12 15.20 -5.71 2.34
N TRP A 13 16.13 -4.78 2.57
CA TRP A 13 16.31 -4.15 3.89
C TRP A 13 15.04 -3.45 4.35
N PHE A 14 14.42 -2.63 3.50
CA PHE A 14 13.24 -1.86 3.88
C PHE A 14 12.05 -2.78 4.18
N ARG A 15 11.79 -3.77 3.32
CA ARG A 15 10.73 -4.76 3.55
C ARG A 15 10.96 -5.53 4.85
N SER A 16 12.20 -5.97 5.11
CA SER A 16 12.56 -6.66 6.35
C SER A 16 12.34 -5.80 7.59
N TRP A 17 12.53 -4.49 7.50
CA TRP A 17 12.22 -3.56 8.59
C TRP A 17 10.71 -3.41 8.78
N VAL A 18 9.93 -3.29 7.70
CA VAL A 18 8.46 -3.18 7.77
C VAL A 18 7.81 -4.45 8.30
N LEU A 19 8.33 -5.64 7.97
CA LEU A 19 7.81 -6.92 8.49
C LEU A 19 7.95 -7.08 10.01
N LYS A 20 8.74 -6.25 10.68
CA LYS A 20 8.85 -6.23 12.15
C LYS A 20 7.79 -5.36 12.83
N LYS A 21 6.97 -4.65 12.04
CA LYS A 21 5.93 -3.73 12.50
C LYS A 21 4.61 -4.45 12.67
N ASN A 22 3.77 -3.95 13.58
CA ASN A 22 2.38 -4.42 13.65
C ASN A 22 1.54 -3.80 12.51
N PHE A 23 0.35 -4.34 12.26
CA PHE A 23 -0.48 -3.90 11.14
C PHE A 23 -0.89 -2.42 11.23
N LEU A 24 -1.11 -1.85 12.42
CA LEU A 24 -1.42 -0.43 12.58
C LEU A 24 -0.24 0.45 12.18
N GLU A 25 0.97 0.10 12.61
CA GLU A 25 2.21 0.81 12.22
C GLU A 25 2.45 0.74 10.69
N VAL A 26 2.15 -0.39 10.04
CA VAL A 26 2.25 -0.52 8.58
C VAL A 26 1.23 0.38 7.88
N VAL A 27 -0.01 0.42 8.36
CA VAL A 27 -1.06 1.29 7.82
C VAL A 27 -0.68 2.77 7.96
N ASP A 28 -0.16 3.17 9.12
CA ASP A 28 0.29 4.54 9.34
C ASP A 28 1.45 4.92 8.41
N LEU A 29 2.43 4.03 8.25
CA LEU A 29 3.52 4.22 7.30
C LEU A 29 3.02 4.39 5.86
N HIS A 30 2.05 3.56 5.43
CA HIS A 30 1.45 3.66 4.10
C HIS A 30 0.81 5.03 3.86
N PHE A 31 0.08 5.56 4.84
CA PHE A 31 -0.52 6.90 4.75
C PHE A 31 0.52 8.02 4.84
N GLN A 32 1.55 7.89 5.68
CA GLN A 32 2.66 8.86 5.74
C GLN A 32 3.39 8.96 4.39
N LEU A 33 3.64 7.83 3.73
CA LEU A 33 4.22 7.80 2.39
C LEU A 33 3.29 8.48 1.37
N SER A 34 1.98 8.24 1.44
CA SER A 34 0.99 8.92 0.60
C SER A 34 1.06 10.45 0.74
N GLU A 35 1.12 10.95 1.98
CA GLU A 35 1.22 12.38 2.26
C GLU A 35 2.58 12.96 1.81
N ALA A 36 3.67 12.21 1.98
CA ALA A 36 4.98 12.60 1.48
C ALA A 36 4.97 12.75 -0.06
N ILE A 37 4.36 11.81 -0.79
CA ILE A 37 4.21 11.89 -2.25
C ILE A 37 3.44 13.16 -2.62
N LYS A 38 2.25 13.39 -2.04
CA LYS A 38 1.42 14.57 -2.34
C LYS A 38 2.17 15.87 -2.09
N LYS A 39 2.79 16.00 -0.90
CA LYS A 39 3.54 17.18 -0.47
C LYS A 39 4.70 17.50 -1.42
N HIS A 40 5.54 16.51 -1.70
CA HIS A 40 6.75 16.73 -2.49
C HIS A 40 6.45 16.82 -3.98
N TYR A 41 5.47 16.09 -4.51
CA TYR A 41 5.09 16.17 -5.92
C TYR A 41 4.46 17.51 -6.30
N ARG A 42 3.78 18.17 -5.35
CA ARG A 42 3.31 19.55 -5.55
C ARG A 42 4.46 20.52 -5.87
N LEU A 43 5.65 20.26 -5.33
CA LEU A 43 6.87 21.06 -5.47
C LEU A 43 7.85 20.51 -6.52
N ARG A 44 7.40 19.59 -7.38
CA ARG A 44 8.22 18.86 -8.37
C ARG A 44 9.00 19.71 -9.39
N ALA A 45 8.76 21.03 -9.46
CA ALA A 45 9.58 21.92 -10.26
C ALA A 45 11.03 21.98 -9.72
N ASP A 46 11.19 21.80 -8.40
CA ASP A 46 12.47 21.54 -7.77
C ASP A 46 12.81 20.04 -7.88
N GLN A 47 13.97 19.76 -8.47
CA GLN A 47 14.48 18.40 -8.69
C GLN A 47 14.65 17.60 -7.38
N LYS A 48 14.99 18.27 -6.27
CA LYS A 48 15.08 17.63 -4.95
C LYS A 48 13.72 17.12 -4.48
N HIS A 49 12.68 17.95 -4.62
CA HIS A 49 11.32 17.55 -4.26
C HIS A 49 10.80 16.44 -5.17
N LEU A 50 11.07 16.50 -6.46
CA LEU A 50 10.72 15.42 -7.38
C LEU A 50 11.41 14.09 -7.01
N SER A 51 12.69 14.12 -6.67
CA SER A 51 13.43 12.92 -6.23
C SER A 51 12.85 12.30 -4.94
N ILE A 52 12.44 13.13 -3.98
CA ILE A 52 11.78 12.67 -2.75
C ILE A 52 10.42 12.03 -3.08
N ALA A 53 9.61 12.68 -3.92
CA ALA A 53 8.31 12.14 -4.32
C ALA A 53 8.43 10.78 -5.04
N ILE A 54 9.42 10.64 -5.93
CA ILE A 54 9.73 9.36 -6.59
C ILE A 54 10.11 8.32 -5.53
N SER A 55 11.05 8.65 -4.64
CA SER A 55 11.49 7.73 -3.60
C SER A 55 10.34 7.28 -2.69
N ALA A 56 9.44 8.19 -2.34
CA ALA A 56 8.25 7.87 -1.55
C ALA A 56 7.30 6.94 -2.32
N CYS A 57 7.12 7.13 -3.63
CA CYS A 57 6.36 6.18 -4.47
C CYS A 57 6.99 4.79 -4.46
N GLU A 58 8.31 4.71 -4.65
CA GLU A 58 9.06 3.45 -4.66
C GLU A 58 8.96 2.73 -3.31
N TYR A 59 9.12 3.44 -2.18
CA TYR A 59 8.96 2.85 -0.85
C TYR A 59 7.53 2.36 -0.61
N MET A 60 6.52 3.12 -1.05
CA MET A 60 5.11 2.74 -0.88
C MET A 60 4.76 1.48 -1.69
N ILE A 61 5.22 1.41 -2.94
CA ILE A 61 5.05 0.23 -3.81
C ILE A 61 5.87 -0.96 -3.32
N CYS A 62 7.03 -0.72 -2.71
CA CYS A 62 7.88 -1.76 -2.16
C CYS A 62 7.20 -2.58 -1.06
N ILE A 63 6.19 -2.02 -0.38
CA ILE A 63 5.47 -2.68 0.73
C ILE A 63 3.97 -2.84 0.44
N SER A 64 3.56 -2.71 -0.82
CA SER A 64 2.14 -2.63 -1.19
C SER A 64 1.35 -3.91 -0.90
N ASP A 65 1.97 -5.09 -1.00
CA ASP A 65 1.41 -6.36 -0.54
C ASP A 65 1.19 -6.36 0.99
N ILE A 66 2.23 -5.99 1.75
CA ILE A 66 2.19 -5.94 3.22
C ILE A 66 1.14 -4.91 3.70
N ALA A 67 1.03 -3.77 2.99
CA ALA A 67 0.09 -2.72 3.32
C ALA A 67 -1.37 -3.13 3.04
N MET A 68 -1.64 -3.86 1.96
CA MET A 68 -2.98 -4.40 1.70
C MET A 68 -3.41 -5.36 2.83
N ASP A 69 -2.51 -6.27 3.22
CA ASP A 69 -2.77 -7.19 4.33
C ASP A 69 -3.03 -6.44 5.64
N ALA A 70 -2.24 -5.42 5.93
CA ALA A 70 -2.39 -4.61 7.13
C ALA A 70 -3.70 -3.81 7.15
N LEU A 71 -4.16 -3.32 5.99
CA LEU A 71 -5.44 -2.62 5.87
C LEU A 71 -6.63 -3.56 6.10
N ILE A 72 -6.56 -4.78 5.57
CA ILE A 72 -7.58 -5.82 5.82
C ILE A 72 -7.60 -6.19 7.30
N ALA A 73 -6.43 -6.41 7.91
CA ALA A 73 -6.32 -6.68 9.35
C ALA A 73 -6.89 -5.54 10.20
N LYS A 74 -6.64 -4.28 9.82
CA LYS A 74 -7.24 -3.12 10.49
C LYS A 74 -8.76 -3.12 10.38
N ALA A 75 -9.32 -3.43 9.21
CA ALA A 75 -10.77 -3.50 9.04
C ALA A 75 -11.40 -4.60 9.93
N LEU A 76 -10.79 -5.78 9.98
CA LEU A 76 -11.21 -6.87 10.87
C LEU A 76 -11.13 -6.47 12.35
N TYR A 77 -10.04 -5.81 12.75
CA TYR A 77 -9.86 -5.30 14.11
C TYR A 77 -10.93 -4.28 14.49
N GLN A 78 -11.25 -3.34 13.60
CA GLN A 78 -12.31 -2.34 13.83
C GLN A 78 -13.69 -2.97 13.97
N ILE A 79 -13.98 -4.04 13.20
CA ILE A 79 -15.21 -4.81 13.35
C ILE A 79 -15.24 -5.52 14.70
N TYR A 80 -14.13 -6.17 15.10
CA TYR A 80 -14.03 -6.81 16.40
C TYR A 80 -14.27 -5.82 17.54
N GLU A 81 -13.61 -4.65 17.53
CA GLU A 81 -13.79 -3.61 18.54
C GLU A 81 -15.24 -3.12 18.61
N TYR A 82 -15.88 -2.94 17.46
CA TYR A 82 -17.30 -2.60 17.39
C TYR A 82 -18.17 -3.67 18.03
N GLU A 83 -17.94 -4.94 17.71
CA GLU A 83 -18.72 -6.07 18.21
C GLU A 83 -18.61 -6.25 19.72
N GLN A 84 -17.45 -5.91 20.31
CA GLN A 84 -17.28 -5.90 21.77
C GLN A 84 -18.14 -4.84 22.49
N VAL A 85 -18.46 -3.73 21.82
CA VAL A 85 -19.18 -2.60 22.43
C VAL A 85 -20.67 -2.62 22.11
N VAL A 86 -21.04 -2.99 20.87
CA VAL A 86 -22.38 -2.82 20.33
C VAL A 86 -23.09 -4.16 20.09
N GLY A 87 -22.36 -5.29 20.12
CA GLY A 87 -22.85 -6.59 19.67
C GLY A 87 -22.68 -6.77 18.16
N ASP A 88 -23.35 -7.78 17.60
CA ASP A 88 -23.11 -8.25 16.21
C ASP A 88 -23.08 -7.12 15.17
N TYR A 89 -22.08 -7.16 14.28
CA TYR A 89 -21.93 -6.16 13.22
C TYR A 89 -23.12 -6.25 12.23
N PRO A 90 -23.89 -5.18 12.01
CA PRO A 90 -25.23 -5.25 11.41
C PRO A 90 -25.26 -5.41 9.88
N TYR A 91 -24.11 -5.49 9.20
CA TYR A 91 -24.02 -5.53 7.73
C TYR A 91 -23.00 -6.58 7.26
N PRO A 92 -23.01 -6.96 5.96
CA PRO A 92 -21.92 -7.75 5.39
C PRO A 92 -20.57 -7.11 5.72
N LYS A 93 -19.65 -7.92 6.24
CA LYS A 93 -18.30 -7.48 6.60
C LYS A 93 -17.51 -7.28 5.32
N THR A 94 -17.73 -6.16 4.63
CA THR A 94 -17.12 -5.89 3.31
C THR A 94 -15.92 -4.96 3.45
N PHE A 95 -14.82 -5.31 2.80
CA PHE A 95 -13.64 -4.47 2.67
C PHE A 95 -13.50 -3.93 1.24
N TYR A 96 -13.52 -2.61 1.12
CA TYR A 96 -13.32 -1.92 -0.14
C TYR A 96 -11.84 -1.71 -0.39
N ARG A 97 -11.31 -2.31 -1.46
CA ARG A 97 -9.89 -2.18 -1.79
C ARG A 97 -9.60 -0.74 -2.22
N PRO A 98 -8.70 -0.02 -1.52
CA PRO A 98 -8.43 1.36 -1.84
C PRO A 98 -7.60 1.51 -3.12
N SER A 99 -7.58 2.73 -3.65
CA SER A 99 -6.60 3.12 -4.67
C SER A 99 -5.23 3.36 -4.04
N HIS A 100 -4.16 3.10 -4.80
CA HIS A 100 -2.79 3.24 -4.31
C HIS A 100 -2.08 4.45 -4.93
N HIS A 101 -1.79 5.47 -4.12
CA HIS A 101 -1.25 6.73 -4.64
C HIS A 101 0.16 6.59 -5.26
N GLY A 102 1.02 5.74 -4.69
CA GLY A 102 2.36 5.45 -5.23
C GLY A 102 2.33 4.91 -6.67
N TYR A 103 1.57 3.84 -6.93
CA TYR A 103 1.35 3.31 -8.27
C TYR A 103 0.85 4.37 -9.26
N TYR A 104 -0.19 5.11 -8.89
CA TYR A 104 -0.73 6.17 -9.76
C TYR A 104 0.32 7.22 -10.11
N GLN A 105 0.98 7.78 -9.09
CA GLN A 105 1.89 8.91 -9.28
C GLN A 105 3.17 8.51 -10.01
N LEU A 106 3.73 7.34 -9.70
CA LEU A 106 4.89 6.81 -10.42
C LEU A 106 4.53 6.42 -11.86
N GLY A 107 3.34 5.86 -12.10
CA GLY A 107 2.84 5.60 -13.45
C GLY A 107 2.77 6.88 -14.30
N VAL A 108 2.27 7.99 -13.75
CA VAL A 108 2.29 9.30 -14.44
C VAL A 108 3.71 9.73 -14.82
N LEU A 109 4.69 9.50 -13.94
CA LEU A 109 6.10 9.85 -14.19
C LEU A 109 6.74 8.95 -15.26
N LEU A 110 6.47 7.64 -15.19
CA LEU A 110 6.99 6.68 -16.16
C LEU A 110 6.47 6.94 -17.58
N ARG A 111 5.18 7.28 -17.72
CA ARG A 111 4.60 7.71 -19.01
C ARG A 111 5.31 8.93 -19.58
N LYS A 112 5.57 9.95 -18.75
CA LYS A 112 6.32 11.15 -19.15
C LYS A 112 7.74 10.82 -19.62
N CYS A 113 8.38 9.85 -18.98
CA CYS A 113 9.71 9.37 -19.35
C CYS A 113 9.70 8.29 -20.44
N LYS A 114 8.53 7.95 -21.02
CA LYS A 114 8.35 6.88 -22.01
C LYS A 114 8.88 5.51 -21.54
N ASN A 115 8.89 5.24 -20.24
CA ASN A 115 9.30 3.97 -19.67
C ASN A 115 8.11 3.01 -19.55
N ILE A 116 7.60 2.58 -20.72
CA ILE A 116 6.37 1.78 -20.85
C ILE A 116 6.53 0.42 -20.16
N LYS A 117 7.68 -0.24 -20.35
CA LYS A 117 7.94 -1.57 -19.75
C LYS A 117 7.80 -1.58 -18.24
N ARG A 118 8.35 -0.56 -17.56
CA ARG A 118 8.25 -0.45 -16.11
C ARG A 118 6.84 -0.11 -15.65
N GLU A 119 6.14 0.74 -16.39
CA GLU A 119 4.73 1.04 -16.11
C GLU A 119 3.86 -0.22 -16.18
N GLU A 120 4.02 -1.05 -17.20
CA GLU A 120 3.30 -2.32 -17.34
C GLU A 120 3.58 -3.28 -16.19
N GLN A 121 4.85 -3.39 -15.77
CA GLN A 121 5.24 -4.19 -14.62
C GLN A 121 4.54 -3.71 -13.33
N LEU A 122 4.50 -2.40 -13.11
CA LEU A 122 3.82 -1.82 -11.95
C LEU A 122 2.31 -2.05 -12.01
N ASN A 123 1.68 -1.86 -13.17
CA ASN A 123 0.24 -2.09 -13.35
C ASN A 123 -0.14 -3.56 -13.16
N ARG A 124 0.73 -4.50 -13.55
CA ARG A 124 0.52 -5.93 -13.27
C ARG A 124 0.56 -6.20 -11.77
N LYS A 125 1.62 -5.77 -11.07
CA LYS A 125 1.75 -5.94 -9.62
C LYS A 125 0.57 -5.32 -8.85
N MET A 126 0.18 -4.09 -9.21
CA MET A 126 -0.96 -3.39 -8.61
C MET A 126 -2.25 -4.21 -8.69
N ARG A 127 -2.52 -4.82 -9.85
CA ARG A 127 -3.69 -5.68 -10.08
C ARG A 127 -3.61 -7.01 -9.33
N GLU A 128 -2.44 -7.65 -9.33
CA GLU A 128 -2.20 -8.92 -8.61
C GLU A 128 -2.42 -8.77 -7.10
N GLU A 129 -2.09 -7.61 -6.54
CA GLU A 129 -2.32 -7.27 -5.13
C GLU A 129 -3.73 -6.74 -4.84
N GLY A 130 -4.56 -6.55 -5.88
CA GLY A 130 -5.94 -6.10 -5.75
C GLY A 130 -6.13 -4.60 -5.55
N TRP A 131 -5.10 -3.75 -5.62
CA TRP A 131 -5.28 -2.30 -5.45
C TRP A 131 -6.23 -1.72 -6.50
N GLY A 132 -7.28 -1.03 -6.04
CA GLY A 132 -8.36 -0.52 -6.89
C GLY A 132 -9.27 -1.59 -7.51
N GLY A 133 -9.19 -2.85 -7.04
CA GLY A 133 -9.87 -4.02 -7.60
C GLY A 133 -11.25 -4.33 -7.01
N GLY A 134 -12.00 -3.34 -6.55
CA GLY A 134 -13.35 -3.53 -6.00
C GLY A 134 -13.38 -3.96 -4.54
N GLU A 135 -14.38 -4.73 -4.15
CA GLU A 135 -14.61 -5.15 -2.75
C GLU A 135 -14.30 -6.64 -2.52
N ILE A 136 -14.09 -6.99 -1.26
CA ILE A 136 -14.08 -8.38 -0.78
C ILE A 136 -14.99 -8.52 0.41
N GLU A 137 -15.70 -9.64 0.47
CA GLU A 137 -16.37 -10.05 1.69
C GLU A 137 -15.34 -10.66 2.64
N LEU A 138 -15.15 -10.04 3.80
CA LEU A 138 -14.22 -10.50 4.84
C LEU A 138 -14.63 -11.86 5.41
N SER A 139 -15.91 -12.22 5.33
CA SER A 139 -16.40 -13.57 5.66
C SER A 139 -15.81 -14.65 4.74
N GLN A 140 -15.44 -14.32 3.50
CA GLN A 140 -14.80 -15.26 2.57
C GLN A 140 -13.31 -15.44 2.86
N LEU A 141 -12.72 -14.60 3.72
CA LEU A 141 -11.33 -14.69 4.14
C LEU A 141 -11.16 -15.63 5.35
N THR A 142 -12.22 -16.24 5.86
CA THR A 142 -12.15 -17.13 7.01
C THR A 142 -11.45 -18.43 6.65
N GLY A 143 -10.29 -18.67 7.26
CA GLY A 143 -9.60 -19.96 7.20
C GLY A 143 -8.42 -20.03 6.23
N SER A 144 -7.45 -19.11 6.31
CA SER A 144 -6.01 -19.42 6.13
C SER A 144 -5.17 -18.15 6.17
N LYS A 145 -4.21 -18.10 7.11
CA LYS A 145 -2.98 -17.28 7.07
C LYS A 145 -3.13 -15.89 6.41
N PHE A 146 -3.76 -14.93 7.08
CA PHE A 146 -3.29 -13.55 6.90
C PHE A 146 -1.96 -13.44 7.64
N MET A 147 -0.92 -12.98 6.93
CA MET A 147 0.47 -12.97 7.40
C MET A 147 0.61 -12.51 8.84
N GLY A 148 1.01 -13.41 9.75
CA GLY A 148 1.66 -13.13 11.05
C GLY A 148 0.94 -12.23 12.08
N PHE A 149 -0.11 -11.51 11.69
CA PHE A 149 -0.84 -10.60 12.55
C PHE A 149 -1.90 -11.43 13.29
N LYS A 150 -1.59 -11.75 14.54
CA LYS A 150 -2.58 -12.29 15.46
C LYS A 150 -3.63 -11.20 15.69
N ILE A 151 -4.81 -11.42 15.15
CA ILE A 151 -6.01 -10.74 15.61
C ILE A 151 -6.43 -11.51 16.87
N GLY A 152 -6.34 -10.84 18.02
CA GLY A 152 -6.56 -11.41 19.35
C GLY A 152 -7.97 -11.94 19.51
#